data_AF-A0A5N6EMD4-F1
#
_entry.id   AF-A0A5N6EMD4-F1
#
_cell.length_a   1.000
_cell.length_b   1.000
_cell.length_c   1.000
_cell.angle_alpha   90.00
_cell.angle_beta   90.00
_cell.angle_gamma   90.00
#
_symmetry.space_group_name_H-M   'P 1'
#
loop_
_entity.id
_entity.type
_entity.pdbx_description
1 polymer ?
#
loop_
_entity_poly.entity_id
_entity_poly.type
_entity_poly.pdbx_seq_one_letter_code
_entity_poly.pdbx_strand_id
1 'polypeptide(L)'
;MAELVYSSLLRVQNVSCNYVYHTTRRGPALSGTTLFHAVNSVWSTIPGHAIEGGDQGRGVFEGCFFEDVVEIAPAEPENQLFSASDVNAASCESAFGRACYANGYSGSGAFDSSDTGFFGDFAGLTIAPAATAMDALGYVPANCGIGRL
;
A
#
# COMPACT_ATOMS: atom_id res chain seq x y z
N MET A 1 -9.52 16.13 -3.95
CA MET A 1 -10.29 15.19 -3.12
C MET A 1 -10.50 13.93 -3.94
N ALA A 2 -9.80 12.85 -3.61
CA ALA A 2 -10.10 11.52 -4.16
C ALA A 2 -10.74 10.73 -3.03
N GLU A 3 -12.07 10.75 -2.98
CA GLU A 3 -12.83 9.85 -2.12
C GLU A 3 -13.11 8.60 -2.97
N LEU A 4 -12.30 7.56 -2.79
CA LEU A 4 -12.55 6.24 -3.35
C LEU A 4 -13.62 5.55 -2.48
N VAL A 5 -14.88 5.92 -2.70
CA VAL A 5 -16.03 5.17 -2.14
C VAL A 5 -16.30 3.99 -3.07
N TYR A 6 -16.10 2.75 -2.62
CA TYR A 6 -16.63 1.59 -3.35
C TYR A 6 -17.15 0.47 -2.43
N SER A 7 -18.49 0.42 -2.35
CA SER A 7 -19.40 -0.73 -2.43
C SER A 7 -19.02 -2.08 -1.80
N SER A 8 -19.97 -2.60 -1.00
CA SER A 8 -20.04 -3.82 -0.17
C SER A 8 -19.96 -5.19 -0.88
N LEU A 9 -18.97 -5.42 -1.74
CA LEU A 9 -18.54 -6.78 -2.13
C LEU A 9 -17.04 -6.84 -1.88
N LEU A 10 -16.57 -7.81 -1.09
CA LEU A 10 -15.13 -8.06 -0.86
C LEU A 10 -14.45 -8.34 -2.22
N ARG A 11 -14.00 -7.27 -2.87
CA ARG A 11 -13.10 -7.28 -4.02
C ARG A 11 -11.80 -6.68 -3.51
N VAL A 12 -10.68 -7.35 -3.74
CA VAL A 12 -9.36 -6.75 -3.52
C VAL A 12 -9.28 -5.49 -4.37
N GLN A 13 -8.98 -4.37 -3.72
CA GLN A 13 -8.58 -3.16 -4.41
C GLN A 13 -7.08 -3.29 -4.72
N ASN A 14 -6.77 -3.86 -5.89
CA ASN A 14 -5.42 -3.84 -6.43
C ASN A 14 -5.13 -2.42 -6.93
N VAL A 15 -4.22 -1.72 -6.26
CA VAL A 15 -3.84 -0.35 -6.55
C VAL A 15 -2.39 -0.35 -6.99
N SER A 16 -2.20 -0.35 -8.32
CA SER A 16 -0.90 -0.28 -8.98
C SER A 16 -0.73 1.00 -9.78
N CYS A 17 0.50 1.48 -9.91
CA CYS A 17 0.81 2.70 -10.68
C CYS A 17 0.01 3.92 -10.18
N ASN A 18 0.07 4.21 -8.87
CA ASN A 18 -0.55 5.41 -8.30
C ASN A 18 0.53 6.33 -7.75
N TYR A 19 0.41 7.63 -8.07
CA TYR A 19 1.27 8.67 -7.51
C TYR A 19 0.46 9.51 -6.51
N VAL A 20 0.62 9.22 -5.23
CA VAL A 20 -0.01 9.98 -4.13
C VAL A 20 0.94 11.10 -3.74
N TYR A 21 0.62 12.31 -4.21
CA TYR A 21 1.52 13.45 -4.15
C TYR A 21 0.89 14.64 -3.45
N HIS A 22 1.65 15.28 -2.55
CA HIS A 22 1.29 16.56 -1.92
C HIS A 22 -0.04 16.54 -1.15
N THR A 23 -0.37 15.39 -0.57
CA THR A 23 -1.50 15.22 0.36
C THR A 23 -1.04 15.44 1.80
N THR A 24 -1.97 15.63 2.72
CA THR A 24 -1.66 15.79 4.15
C THR A 24 -2.15 14.64 5.02
N ARG A 25 -3.19 13.90 4.58
CA ARG A 25 -3.89 12.79 5.26
C ARG A 25 -4.65 11.94 4.23
N ARG A 26 -5.10 10.74 4.64
CA ARG A 26 -6.09 9.92 3.92
C ARG A 26 -5.72 9.52 2.49
N GLY A 27 -4.44 9.32 2.24
CA GLY A 27 -3.98 8.78 0.97
C GLY A 27 -3.40 7.38 1.18
N PRO A 28 -4.17 6.33 1.53
CA PRO A 28 -5.63 6.24 1.66
C PRO A 28 -6.12 6.20 3.13
N ALA A 29 -7.45 6.21 3.31
CA ALA A 29 -8.11 5.79 4.54
C ALA A 29 -8.76 4.41 4.36
N LEU A 30 -8.26 3.38 5.06
CA LEU A 30 -8.75 2.01 4.99
C LEU A 30 -9.79 1.75 6.08
N SER A 31 -11.06 1.98 5.75
CA SER A 31 -12.18 1.78 6.69
C SER A 31 -13.13 0.69 6.24
N GLY A 32 -14.04 0.28 7.12
CA GLY A 32 -14.97 -0.83 6.86
C GLY A 32 -14.22 -2.12 6.58
N THR A 33 -14.80 -3.03 5.81
CA THR A 33 -14.19 -4.35 5.50
C THR A 33 -13.22 -4.31 4.31
N THR A 34 -12.60 -3.16 4.04
CA THR A 34 -11.71 -2.97 2.89
C THR A 34 -10.52 -3.94 2.94
N LEU A 35 -10.28 -4.66 1.84
CA LEU A 35 -9.07 -5.43 1.60
C LEU A 35 -8.27 -4.75 0.48
N PHE A 36 -7.18 -4.11 0.87
CA PHE A 36 -6.37 -3.24 0.02
C PHE A 36 -5.04 -3.91 -0.31
N HIS A 37 -4.67 -3.87 -1.60
CA HIS A 37 -3.38 -4.32 -2.07
C HIS A 37 -2.72 -3.18 -2.86
N ALA A 38 -1.83 -2.45 -2.18
CA ALA A 38 -0.97 -1.47 -2.81
C ALA A 38 0.29 -2.16 -3.34
N VAL A 39 0.49 -2.05 -4.66
CA VAL A 39 1.63 -2.64 -5.35
C VAL A 39 2.26 -1.59 -6.24
N ASN A 40 3.57 -1.41 -6.19
CA ASN A 40 4.30 -0.46 -7.06
C ASN A 40 3.64 0.91 -7.21
N SER A 41 3.23 1.49 -6.08
CA SER A 41 2.72 2.87 -5.99
C SER A 41 3.72 3.74 -5.25
N VAL A 42 3.67 5.06 -5.49
CA VAL A 42 4.59 6.03 -4.91
C VAL A 42 3.81 7.05 -4.09
N TRP A 43 4.24 7.23 -2.85
CA TRP A 43 3.82 8.32 -1.97
C TRP A 43 4.97 9.32 -1.89
N SER A 44 4.71 10.58 -2.24
CA SER A 44 5.76 11.60 -2.23
C SER A 44 5.29 12.93 -1.66
N THR A 45 6.15 13.57 -0.88
CA THR A 45 5.94 14.92 -0.32
C THR A 45 4.65 15.00 0.51
N ILE A 46 4.58 14.23 1.58
CA ILE A 46 3.43 14.20 2.50
C ILE A 46 3.90 14.74 3.85
N PRO A 47 3.63 16.03 4.16
CA PRO A 47 4.09 16.65 5.41
C PRO A 47 3.26 16.23 6.64
N GLY A 48 2.27 15.37 6.46
CA GLY A 48 1.42 14.83 7.53
C GLY A 48 1.48 13.31 7.56
N HIS A 49 0.31 12.66 7.67
CA HIS A 49 0.23 11.20 7.61
C HIS A 49 -0.26 10.72 6.24
N ALA A 50 0.16 9.54 5.77
CA ALA A 50 -0.32 8.97 4.52
C ALA A 50 -1.54 8.05 4.71
N ILE A 51 -1.36 6.96 5.45
CA ILE A 51 -2.31 5.87 5.64
C ILE A 51 -3.02 6.05 6.98
N GLU A 52 -4.36 6.00 6.97
CA GLU A 52 -5.17 5.85 8.19
C GLU A 52 -6.23 4.76 7.96
N GLY A 53 -7.02 4.43 8.98
CA GLY A 53 -8.05 3.40 8.85
C GLY A 53 -8.80 3.13 10.16
N GLY A 54 -9.77 2.23 10.08
CA GLY A 54 -10.47 1.71 11.27
C GLY A 54 -10.24 0.20 11.43
N ASP A 55 -10.67 -0.34 12.56
CA ASP A 55 -10.42 -1.71 13.05
C ASP A 55 -10.59 -2.87 12.03
N GLN A 56 -11.48 -2.73 11.05
CA GLN A 56 -11.74 -3.76 10.03
C GLN A 56 -11.00 -3.54 8.69
N GLY A 57 -10.24 -2.45 8.54
CA GLY A 57 -9.45 -2.18 7.35
C GLY A 57 -8.24 -3.11 7.27
N ARG A 58 -7.90 -3.57 6.06
CA ARG A 58 -6.77 -4.47 5.81
C ARG A 58 -5.95 -4.02 4.62
N GLY A 59 -4.63 -3.98 4.73
CA GLY A 59 -3.76 -3.48 3.67
C GLY A 59 -2.42 -4.22 3.55
N VAL A 60 -2.08 -4.67 2.35
CA VAL A 60 -0.73 -5.12 1.99
C VAL A 60 -0.07 -4.08 1.10
N PHE A 61 1.16 -3.69 1.44
CA PHE A 61 1.99 -2.77 0.68
C PHE A 61 3.26 -3.50 0.25
N GLU A 62 3.44 -3.73 -1.06
CA GLU A 62 4.65 -4.35 -1.61
C GLU A 62 5.20 -3.59 -2.82
N GLY A 63 6.52 -3.54 -2.94
CA GLY A 63 7.22 -2.86 -4.03
C GLY A 63 6.87 -1.37 -4.16
N CYS A 64 6.32 -0.75 -3.11
CA CYS A 64 5.94 0.66 -3.09
C CYS A 64 7.14 1.53 -2.71
N PHE A 65 7.08 2.82 -3.02
CA PHE A 65 8.09 3.79 -2.58
C PHE A 65 7.48 4.94 -1.79
N PHE A 66 8.08 5.28 -0.65
CA PHE A 66 7.70 6.41 0.18
C PHE A 66 8.84 7.42 0.23
N GLU A 67 8.59 8.63 -0.28
CA GLU A 67 9.56 9.71 -0.40
C GLU A 67 9.06 10.95 0.34
N ASP A 68 9.80 11.46 1.32
CA ASP A 68 9.43 12.65 2.09
C ASP A 68 8.00 12.57 2.69
N VAL A 69 7.66 11.40 3.26
CA VAL A 69 6.41 11.14 3.96
C VAL A 69 6.65 11.15 5.48
N VAL A 70 6.19 12.19 6.17
CA VAL A 70 6.49 12.39 7.60
C VAL A 70 6.01 11.22 8.45
N GLU A 71 4.75 10.81 8.29
CA GLU A 71 4.17 9.65 8.97
C GLU A 71 3.51 8.75 7.91
N ILE A 72 3.99 7.54 7.72
CA ILE A 72 3.40 6.64 6.71
C ILE A 72 2.10 6.04 7.23
N ALA A 73 2.11 5.52 8.45
CA ALA A 73 0.96 5.06 9.20
C ALA A 73 1.18 5.37 10.70
N PRO A 74 0.12 5.43 11.52
CA PRO A 74 0.26 5.49 12.98
C PRO A 74 1.10 4.33 13.50
N ALA A 75 1.85 4.55 14.58
CA ALA A 75 2.67 3.50 15.21
C ALA A 75 1.83 2.30 15.69
N GLU A 76 0.61 2.58 16.16
CA GLU A 76 -0.39 1.59 16.56
C GLU A 76 -1.64 1.80 15.69
N PRO A 77 -1.65 1.29 14.46
CA PRO A 77 -2.79 1.44 13.56
C PRO A 77 -3.99 0.62 14.07
N GLU A 78 -5.20 1.17 13.98
CA GLU A 78 -6.42 0.39 14.29
C GLU A 78 -6.67 -0.72 13.25
N ASN A 79 -6.34 -0.43 12.00
CA ASN A 79 -6.42 -1.35 10.88
C ASN A 79 -5.24 -2.34 10.86
N GLN A 80 -5.44 -3.48 10.19
CA GLN A 80 -4.38 -4.48 10.01
C GLN A 80 -3.55 -4.14 8.78
N LEU A 81 -2.25 -3.96 8.97
CA LEU A 81 -1.35 -3.51 7.93
C LEU A 81 -0.15 -4.46 7.80
N PHE A 82 0.23 -4.72 6.55
CA PHE A 82 1.44 -5.42 6.21
C PHE A 82 2.29 -4.58 5.27
N SER A 83 3.47 -4.16 5.74
CA SER A 83 4.50 -3.50 4.97
C SER A 83 5.59 -4.51 4.63
N ALA A 84 5.73 -4.83 3.34
CA ALA A 84 6.75 -5.75 2.89
C ALA A 84 8.15 -5.16 3.05
N SER A 85 9.05 -5.98 3.58
CA SER A 85 10.48 -5.74 3.74
C SER A 85 11.26 -6.98 3.34
N ASP A 86 12.57 -6.86 3.14
CA ASP A 86 13.42 -8.02 2.85
C ASP A 86 13.38 -9.08 3.96
N VAL A 87 13.08 -8.67 5.20
CA VAL A 87 12.98 -9.56 6.37
C VAL A 87 11.71 -10.40 6.35
N ASN A 88 10.59 -9.84 5.90
CA ASN A 88 9.27 -10.48 5.99
C ASN A 88 8.69 -10.91 4.62
N ALA A 89 9.44 -10.73 3.53
CA ALA A 89 8.99 -11.00 2.16
C ALA A 89 8.37 -12.40 1.96
N ALA A 90 8.92 -13.42 2.62
CA ALA A 90 8.44 -14.80 2.52
C ALA A 90 7.03 -15.02 3.09
N SER A 91 6.54 -14.15 3.97
CA SER A 91 5.19 -14.26 4.55
C SER A 91 4.09 -14.21 3.49
N CYS A 92 4.34 -13.49 2.38
CA CYS A 92 3.39 -13.30 1.30
C CYS A 92 3.13 -14.56 0.47
N GLU A 93 3.93 -15.62 0.63
CA GLU A 93 3.71 -16.90 -0.07
C GLU A 93 2.29 -17.44 0.20
N SER A 94 1.80 -17.27 1.43
CA SER A 94 0.46 -17.70 1.83
C SER A 94 -0.70 -16.88 1.24
N ALA A 95 -0.46 -15.60 0.93
CA ALA A 95 -1.46 -14.71 0.34
C ALA A 95 -1.42 -14.74 -1.19
N PHE A 96 -0.21 -14.70 -1.76
CA PHE A 96 0.03 -14.38 -3.17
C PHE A 96 0.66 -15.53 -3.97
N GLY A 97 1.09 -16.62 -3.32
CA GLY A 97 1.81 -17.72 -3.96
C GLY A 97 3.20 -17.33 -4.46
N ARG A 98 3.75 -16.25 -3.90
CA ARG A 98 5.11 -15.75 -4.12
C ARG A 98 5.56 -14.90 -2.94
N ALA A 99 6.86 -14.72 -2.78
CA ALA A 99 7.40 -13.67 -1.92
C ALA A 99 6.95 -12.26 -2.38
N CYS A 100 6.79 -11.36 -1.41
CA CYS A 100 6.56 -9.93 -1.68
C CYS A 100 7.84 -9.23 -2.13
N TYR A 101 7.68 -8.11 -2.83
CA TYR A 101 8.77 -7.16 -3.05
C TYR A 101 8.85 -6.16 -1.89
N ALA A 102 10.04 -5.91 -1.36
CA ALA A 102 10.23 -4.93 -0.29
C ALA A 102 9.86 -3.51 -0.74
N ASN A 103 9.29 -2.74 0.18
CA ASN A 103 9.05 -1.31 0.01
C ASN A 103 10.37 -0.52 0.12
N GLY A 104 10.42 0.64 -0.54
CA GLY A 104 11.53 1.59 -0.49
C GLY A 104 11.15 2.87 0.25
N TYR A 105 12.14 3.48 0.89
CA TYR A 105 11.94 4.66 1.73
C TYR A 105 13.07 5.68 1.50
N SER A 106 12.72 6.96 1.43
CA SER A 106 13.65 8.10 1.46
C SER A 106 13.00 9.24 2.22
N GLY A 107 13.71 9.87 3.16
CA GLY A 107 13.20 11.03 3.91
C GLY A 107 11.87 10.80 4.64
N SER A 108 11.48 9.55 4.88
CA SER A 108 10.15 9.18 5.37
C SER A 108 10.19 8.53 6.75
N GLY A 109 9.06 8.56 7.46
CA GLY A 109 8.85 7.83 8.72
C GLY A 109 8.92 6.30 8.53
N ALA A 110 8.98 5.57 9.64
CA ALA A 110 8.97 4.11 9.63
C ALA A 110 7.61 3.54 9.20
N PHE A 111 7.62 2.34 8.61
CA PHE A 111 6.40 1.58 8.32
C PHE A 111 6.65 0.09 8.51
N ASP A 112 6.58 -0.35 9.77
CA ASP A 112 7.02 -1.67 10.21
C ASP A 112 5.85 -2.63 10.54
N SER A 113 4.63 -2.31 10.10
CA SER A 113 3.46 -3.17 10.30
C SER A 113 3.64 -4.52 9.61
N SER A 114 3.35 -5.62 10.29
CA SER A 114 3.63 -6.97 9.80
C SER A 114 2.47 -7.95 10.03
N ASP A 115 1.22 -7.46 10.02
CA ASP A 115 0.05 -8.28 10.27
C ASP A 115 -0.19 -9.26 9.13
N THR A 116 -0.21 -10.55 9.44
CA THR A 116 -0.47 -11.62 8.46
C THR A 116 -1.79 -12.34 8.70
N GLY A 117 -2.50 -12.01 9.79
CA GLY A 117 -3.73 -12.70 10.21
C GLY A 117 -4.86 -12.68 9.18
N PHE A 118 -4.80 -11.75 8.23
CA PHE A 118 -5.79 -11.61 7.17
C PHE A 118 -5.36 -12.14 5.79
N PHE A 119 -4.18 -12.73 5.67
CA PHE A 119 -3.65 -13.18 4.37
C PHE A 119 -4.55 -14.21 3.69
N GLY A 120 -5.32 -14.99 4.48
CA GLY A 120 -6.34 -15.91 3.96
C GLY A 120 -7.46 -15.22 3.16
N ASP A 121 -7.71 -13.92 3.37
CA ASP A 121 -8.74 -13.17 2.65
C ASP A 121 -8.38 -12.95 1.17
N PHE A 122 -7.12 -13.16 0.78
CA PHE A 122 -6.67 -13.13 -0.62
C PHE A 122 -6.95 -14.42 -1.40
N ALA A 123 -7.38 -15.49 -0.72
CA ALA A 123 -7.60 -16.79 -1.35
C ALA A 123 -8.61 -16.72 -2.51
N GLY A 124 -8.20 -17.22 -3.67
CA GLY A 124 -9.03 -17.25 -4.88
C GLY A 124 -9.19 -15.91 -5.60
N LEU A 125 -8.50 -14.86 -5.14
CA LEU A 125 -8.53 -13.55 -5.78
C LEU A 125 -7.39 -13.37 -6.78
N THR A 126 -7.61 -12.52 -7.79
CA THR A 126 -6.55 -12.16 -8.73
C THR A 126 -5.63 -11.14 -8.09
N ILE A 127 -4.36 -11.52 -7.95
CA ILE A 127 -3.31 -10.69 -7.35
C ILE A 127 -2.53 -9.98 -8.46
N ALA A 128 -2.34 -8.67 -8.33
CA ALA A 128 -1.53 -7.91 -9.27
C ALA A 128 -0.04 -8.34 -9.23
N PRO A 129 0.67 -8.33 -10.37
CA PRO A 129 2.11 -8.55 -10.39
C PRO A 129 2.82 -7.39 -9.69
N ALA A 130 3.93 -7.69 -9.04
CA ALA A 130 4.78 -6.73 -8.36
C ALA A 130 6.19 -6.70 -8.95
N ALA A 131 6.83 -5.54 -8.83
CA ALA A 131 8.22 -5.26 -9.18
C ALA A 131 8.94 -4.57 -8.00
N THR A 132 10.19 -4.14 -8.19
CA THR A 132 10.94 -3.50 -7.12
C THR A 132 10.44 -2.09 -6.81
N ALA A 133 10.67 -1.62 -5.58
CA ALA A 133 10.35 -0.24 -5.20
C ALA A 133 11.12 0.81 -6.03
N MET A 134 12.34 0.50 -6.49
CA MET A 134 13.11 1.38 -7.36
C MET A 134 12.50 1.49 -8.76
N ASP A 135 11.96 0.40 -9.30
CA ASP A 135 11.22 0.43 -10.56
C ASP A 135 9.97 1.31 -10.41
N ALA A 136 9.25 1.19 -9.28
CA ALA A 136 8.11 2.04 -8.98
C ALA A 136 8.51 3.53 -8.91
N LEU A 137 9.58 3.88 -8.19
CA LEU A 137 10.06 5.27 -8.09
C LEU A 137 10.43 5.85 -9.46
N GLY A 138 11.12 5.07 -10.31
CA GLY A 138 11.53 5.52 -11.64
C GLY A 138 10.38 5.62 -12.64
N TYR A 139 9.36 4.77 -12.51
CA TYR A 139 8.27 4.67 -13.47
C TYR A 139 7.08 5.56 -13.11
N VAL A 140 6.62 5.53 -11.85
CA VAL A 140 5.31 6.04 -11.47
C VAL A 140 5.15 7.56 -11.67
N PRO A 141 6.08 8.43 -11.22
CA PRO A 141 5.94 9.88 -11.41
C PRO A 141 5.91 10.30 -12.88
N ALA A 142 6.48 9.48 -13.77
CA ALA A 142 6.56 9.77 -15.20
C ALA A 142 5.41 9.18 -16.02
N ASN A 143 4.76 8.11 -15.54
CA ASN A 143 3.86 7.29 -16.36
C ASN A 143 2.49 7.02 -15.75
N CYS A 144 2.23 7.47 -14.52
CA CYS A 144 0.94 7.28 -13.87
C CYS A 144 0.18 8.61 -13.74
N GLY A 145 -1.10 8.61 -14.07
CA GLY A 145 -1.97 9.79 -14.03
C GLY A 145 -2.52 10.19 -15.40
N ILE A 146 -3.30 11.27 -15.42
CA ILE A 146 -3.99 11.72 -16.63
C ILE A 146 -2.96 12.05 -17.73
N GLY A 147 -3.20 11.53 -18.94
CA GLY A 147 -2.34 11.78 -20.10
C GLY A 147 -1.13 10.84 -20.21
N ARG A 148 -1.05 9.81 -19.38
CA ARG A 148 -0.07 8.73 -19.46
C ARG A 148 -0.82 7.41 -19.70
N LEU A 149 -0.68 6.82 -20.89
CA LEU A 149 -1.42 5.64 -21.37
C LEU A 149 -0.45 4.58 -21.88
#